data_AF-A0A918HJI9-F1
#
_entry.id   AF-A0A918HJI9-F1
#
_cell.length_a   1.000
_cell.length_b   1.000
_cell.length_c   1.000
_cell.angle_alpha   90.00
_cell.angle_beta   90.00
_cell.angle_gamma   90.00
#
_symmetry.space_group_name_H-M   'P 1'
#
loop_
_entity.id
_entity.type
_entity.pdbx_description
1 polymer ?
#
loop_
_entity_poly.entity_id
_entity_poly.type
_entity_poly.pdbx_seq_one_letter_code
_entity_poly.pdbx_strand_id
1 'polypeptide(L)'
;MGCFEGFDDGTEAGAFAWVMTFFGGLLMGTAAWIGLIRRLDPGSRRERRRRIAVRRSRQAPLAAVELTHAALLAAAVRSTAEPVRPRTPAPVVDGRGRLAWWRNRDLLAAFGLPQIAAWTVFTALAGFAGVLHIFGGVTHGYFFLVCSVGGLVAVAMESRLARGVAGVADSEQVRPMRWLLLREPDGGEAYMVLYPADGDPDQAPPMLLRLAKKRQARRLPSAGVADVRGLLRPRTVLVPWIDGSPVWTRDPVTALDLTTERDRARLTYLKGSEADGRGTTS
;
A
#
# COMPACT_ATOMS: atom_id res chain seq x y z
N MET A 1 -52.06 -27.16 5.06
CA MET A 1 -52.80 -26.51 3.97
C MET A 1 -53.50 -25.30 4.57
N GLY A 2 -53.08 -24.09 4.20
CA GLY A 2 -53.62 -22.84 4.73
C GLY A 2 -52.54 -21.78 4.86
N CYS A 3 -52.85 -20.57 4.39
CA CYS A 3 -52.03 -19.35 4.35
C CYS A 3 -51.07 -19.23 3.15
N PHE A 4 -51.60 -19.07 1.93
CA PHE A 4 -51.10 -18.12 0.92
C PHE A 4 -52.17 -18.01 -0.19
N GLU A 5 -53.29 -17.38 0.14
CA GLU A 5 -54.28 -16.88 -0.81
C GLU A 5 -54.30 -15.36 -0.63
N GLY A 6 -54.00 -14.62 -1.70
CA GLY A 6 -53.99 -13.15 -1.71
C GLY A 6 -52.66 -12.55 -2.14
N PHE A 7 -52.35 -12.67 -3.43
CA PHE A 7 -51.47 -11.73 -4.16
C PHE A 7 -52.10 -11.58 -5.55
N ASP A 8 -53.23 -10.88 -5.61
CA ASP A 8 -54.09 -10.80 -6.81
C ASP A 8 -53.70 -9.67 -7.76
N ASP A 9 -52.65 -8.90 -7.45
CA ASP A 9 -52.01 -8.01 -8.40
C ASP A 9 -50.53 -8.38 -8.54
N GLY A 10 -50.09 -8.64 -9.76
CA GLY A 10 -48.67 -8.90 -10.09
C GLY A 10 -47.70 -7.78 -9.67
N THR A 11 -48.22 -6.66 -9.18
CA THR A 11 -47.49 -5.53 -8.58
C THR A 11 -47.00 -5.82 -7.16
N GLU A 12 -47.73 -6.59 -6.34
CA GLU A 12 -47.38 -6.79 -4.93
C GLU A 12 -46.30 -7.88 -4.74
N ALA A 13 -46.36 -8.97 -5.50
CA ALA A 13 -45.30 -9.98 -5.53
C ALA A 13 -44.00 -9.40 -6.15
N GLY A 14 -44.16 -8.53 -7.14
CA GLY A 14 -43.08 -7.70 -7.69
C GLY A 14 -42.48 -6.79 -6.63
N ALA A 15 -43.30 -6.09 -5.86
CA ALA A 15 -42.86 -5.20 -4.79
C ALA A 15 -42.11 -5.96 -3.67
N PHE A 16 -42.58 -7.15 -3.27
CA PHE A 16 -41.90 -7.96 -2.26
C PHE A 16 -40.56 -8.51 -2.74
N ALA A 17 -40.50 -9.06 -3.97
CA ALA A 17 -39.24 -9.49 -4.58
C ALA A 17 -38.27 -8.30 -4.73
N TRP A 18 -38.80 -7.11 -5.03
CA TRP A 18 -38.02 -5.88 -5.14
C TRP A 18 -37.49 -5.41 -3.77
N VAL A 19 -38.31 -5.42 -2.72
CA VAL A 19 -37.88 -5.12 -1.34
C VAL A 19 -36.81 -6.09 -0.88
N MET A 20 -36.95 -7.40 -1.13
CA MET A 20 -35.96 -8.39 -0.73
C MET A 20 -34.65 -8.27 -1.52
N THR A 21 -34.71 -7.96 -2.82
CA THR A 21 -33.52 -7.73 -3.65
C THR A 21 -32.85 -6.40 -3.31
N PHE A 22 -33.63 -5.36 -2.98
CA PHE A 22 -33.16 -4.08 -2.49
C PHE A 22 -32.49 -4.22 -1.13
N PHE A 23 -33.12 -4.88 -0.15
CA PHE A 23 -32.52 -5.12 1.16
C PHE A 23 -31.32 -6.06 1.08
N GLY A 24 -31.34 -7.08 0.23
CA GLY A 24 -30.20 -7.97 0.00
C GLY A 24 -29.01 -7.26 -0.65
N GLY A 25 -29.27 -6.45 -1.67
CA GLY A 25 -28.28 -5.61 -2.34
C GLY A 25 -27.78 -4.46 -1.48
N LEU A 26 -28.66 -3.86 -0.67
CA LEU A 26 -28.33 -2.83 0.31
C LEU A 26 -27.52 -3.42 1.46
N LEU A 27 -27.84 -4.62 1.97
CA LEU A 27 -27.09 -5.29 3.04
C LEU A 27 -25.74 -5.82 2.54
N MET A 28 -25.66 -6.41 1.35
CA MET A 28 -24.36 -6.80 0.77
C MET A 28 -23.54 -5.57 0.37
N GLY A 29 -24.20 -4.57 -0.22
CA GLY A 29 -23.61 -3.28 -0.57
C GLY A 29 -23.08 -2.57 0.66
N THR A 30 -23.88 -2.44 1.73
CA THR A 30 -23.45 -1.85 3.01
C THR A 30 -22.44 -2.72 3.74
N ALA A 31 -22.49 -4.05 3.72
CA ALA A 31 -21.46 -4.89 4.33
C ALA A 31 -20.12 -4.75 3.59
N ALA A 32 -20.14 -4.67 2.25
CA ALA A 32 -18.96 -4.40 1.43
C ALA A 32 -18.48 -2.95 1.61
N TRP A 33 -19.39 -1.99 1.75
CA TRP A 33 -19.12 -0.58 1.99
C TRP A 33 -18.64 -0.33 3.43
N ILE A 34 -19.10 -1.09 4.42
CA ILE A 34 -18.62 -1.10 5.81
C ILE A 34 -17.26 -1.81 5.89
N GLY A 35 -17.01 -2.84 5.08
CA GLY A 35 -15.68 -3.44 4.92
C GLY A 35 -14.68 -2.48 4.25
N LEU A 36 -15.16 -1.70 3.28
CA LEU A 36 -14.41 -0.65 2.59
C LEU A 36 -14.19 0.56 3.51
N ILE A 37 -15.19 1.01 4.25
CA ILE A 37 -15.08 2.02 5.31
C ILE A 37 -14.13 1.49 6.35
N ARG A 38 -14.24 0.27 6.89
CA ARG A 38 -13.28 -0.28 7.87
C ARG A 38 -11.84 -0.30 7.34
N ARG A 39 -11.61 -0.52 6.03
CA ARG A 39 -10.28 -0.40 5.40
C ARG A 39 -9.85 1.04 5.08
N LEU A 40 -10.80 1.94 4.86
CA LEU A 40 -10.62 3.38 4.66
C LEU A 40 -10.79 4.17 5.96
N ASP A 41 -11.04 3.50 7.09
CA ASP A 41 -11.69 4.09 8.24
C ASP A 41 -10.77 5.20 8.75
N PRO A 42 -11.16 6.46 8.56
CA PRO A 42 -10.39 7.57 9.04
C PRO A 42 -10.23 7.44 10.55
N GLY A 43 -11.20 6.87 11.26
CA GLY A 43 -11.15 6.55 12.69
C GLY A 43 -10.03 5.57 13.00
N SER A 44 -10.03 4.36 12.44
CA SER A 44 -8.95 3.39 12.67
C SER A 44 -7.57 3.89 12.21
N ARG A 45 -7.47 4.63 11.10
CA ARG A 45 -6.19 5.19 10.62
C ARG A 45 -5.74 6.37 11.46
N ARG A 46 -6.64 7.27 11.87
CA ARG A 46 -6.34 8.40 12.77
C ARG A 46 -6.00 7.89 14.15
N GLU A 47 -6.75 6.93 14.68
CA GLU A 47 -6.50 6.33 15.98
C GLU A 47 -5.21 5.52 15.98
N ARG A 48 -4.91 4.82 14.88
CA ARG A 48 -3.61 4.18 14.70
C ARG A 48 -2.48 5.19 14.57
N ARG A 49 -2.66 6.24 13.76
CA ARG A 49 -1.69 7.35 13.65
C ARG A 49 -1.51 8.06 14.98
N ARG A 50 -2.57 8.20 15.78
CA ARG A 50 -2.56 8.77 17.12
C ARG A 50 -1.79 7.86 18.07
N ARG A 51 -2.04 6.54 18.06
CA ARG A 51 -1.26 5.58 18.84
C ARG A 51 0.22 5.58 18.46
N ILE A 52 0.52 5.61 17.16
CA ILE A 52 1.91 5.73 16.65
C ILE A 52 2.52 7.05 17.09
N ALA A 53 1.80 8.17 16.96
CA ALA A 53 2.28 9.49 17.36
C ALA A 53 2.51 9.58 18.87
N VAL A 54 1.61 9.03 19.69
CA VAL A 54 1.73 8.96 21.15
C VAL A 54 2.91 8.09 21.55
N ARG A 55 3.15 6.96 20.88
CA ARG A 55 4.32 6.12 21.17
C ARG A 55 5.62 6.79 20.75
N ARG A 56 5.63 7.43 19.58
CA ARG A 56 6.76 8.20 19.08
C ARG A 56 7.06 9.41 19.96
N SER A 57 6.05 10.08 20.51
CA SER A 57 6.24 11.19 21.45
C SER A 57 6.71 10.75 22.83
N ARG A 58 6.45 9.48 23.20
CA ARG A 58 6.94 8.89 24.45
C ARG A 58 8.37 8.34 24.34
N GLN A 59 8.82 8.03 23.13
CA GLN A 59 10.21 7.63 22.89
C GLN A 59 11.07 8.87 22.76
N ALA A 60 12.00 9.04 23.70
CA ALA A 60 13.06 10.02 23.52
C ALA A 60 13.85 9.65 22.25
N PRO A 61 14.06 10.61 21.33
CA PRO A 61 14.87 10.36 20.15
C PRO A 61 16.28 9.98 20.58
N LEU A 62 16.75 8.82 20.12
CA LEU A 62 18.10 8.35 20.39
C LEU A 62 19.13 9.31 19.80
N ALA A 63 20.31 9.34 20.40
CA ALA A 63 21.42 10.11 19.85
C ALA A 63 21.82 9.57 18.47
N ALA A 64 22.39 10.41 17.60
CA ALA A 64 22.83 9.98 16.27
C ALA A 64 23.85 8.83 16.36
N VAL A 65 24.69 8.84 17.40
CA VAL A 65 25.69 7.80 17.71
C VAL A 65 25.06 6.43 18.03
N GLU A 66 23.79 6.38 18.45
CA GLU A 66 23.07 5.14 18.77
C GLU A 66 22.24 4.61 17.59
N LEU A 67 22.18 5.39 16.51
CA LEU A 67 21.48 5.09 15.26
C LEU A 67 22.46 4.71 14.14
N THR A 68 23.56 4.05 14.50
CA THR A 68 24.53 3.53 13.52
C THR A 68 23.91 2.48 12.61
N HIS A 69 24.55 2.28 11.46
CA HIS A 69 24.21 1.23 10.52
C HIS A 69 24.14 -0.15 11.20
N ALA A 70 25.08 -0.46 12.10
CA ALA A 70 25.08 -1.72 12.84
C ALA A 70 23.86 -1.89 13.75
N ALA A 71 23.47 -0.82 14.47
CA ALA A 71 22.29 -0.84 15.33
C ALA A 71 20.99 -1.01 14.52
N LEU A 72 20.91 -0.36 13.36
CA LEU A 72 19.76 -0.48 12.44
C LEU A 72 19.74 -1.85 11.75
N LEU A 73 20.89 -2.44 11.41
CA LEU A 73 20.97 -3.80 10.88
C LEU A 73 20.48 -4.83 11.91
N ALA A 74 20.88 -4.69 13.17
CA ALA A 74 20.38 -5.55 14.24
C ALA A 74 18.86 -5.45 14.39
N ALA A 75 18.30 -4.23 14.30
CA ALA A 75 16.85 -4.03 14.29
C ALA A 75 16.18 -4.64 13.04
N ALA A 76 16.79 -4.50 11.86
CA ALA A 76 16.28 -5.09 10.63
C ALA A 76 16.18 -6.62 10.72
N VAL A 77 17.23 -7.28 11.22
CA VAL A 77 17.27 -8.74 11.46
C VAL A 77 16.15 -9.16 12.42
N ARG A 78 15.98 -8.46 13.56
CA ARG A 78 14.88 -8.76 14.50
C ARG A 78 13.51 -8.60 13.86
N SER A 79 13.32 -7.57 13.03
CA SER A 79 12.04 -7.26 12.40
C SER A 79 11.65 -8.22 11.25
N THR A 80 12.59 -9.03 10.77
CA THR A 80 12.44 -9.92 9.61
C THR A 80 12.51 -11.40 9.93
N ALA A 81 12.46 -11.80 11.21
CA ALA A 81 12.51 -13.19 11.66
C ALA A 81 11.37 -14.09 11.15
N GLU A 82 10.36 -13.55 10.45
CA GLU A 82 9.37 -14.36 9.73
C GLU A 82 9.99 -15.04 8.49
N PRO A 83 9.60 -16.28 8.15
CA PRO A 83 10.15 -17.00 7.02
C PRO A 83 9.94 -16.23 5.70
N VAL A 84 11.05 -16.06 4.97
CA VAL A 84 11.11 -15.39 3.67
C VAL A 84 10.20 -16.13 2.70
N ARG A 85 9.19 -15.44 2.16
CA ARG A 85 8.33 -16.00 1.11
C ARG A 85 9.11 -16.16 -0.19
N PRO A 86 8.72 -17.11 -1.07
CA PRO A 86 9.43 -17.37 -2.32
C PRO A 86 9.61 -16.12 -3.19
N ARG A 87 10.75 -16.11 -3.88
CA ARG A 87 11.31 -15.04 -4.72
C ARG A 87 10.28 -14.50 -5.72
N THR A 88 10.36 -13.20 -5.99
CA THR A 88 9.50 -12.55 -6.99
C THR A 88 9.86 -13.10 -8.37
N PRO A 89 8.87 -13.48 -9.20
CA PRO A 89 9.13 -13.82 -10.59
C PRO A 89 9.69 -12.61 -11.33
N ALA A 90 10.57 -12.85 -12.30
CA ALA A 90 11.15 -11.80 -13.12
C ALA A 90 10.04 -10.90 -13.70
N PRO A 91 10.26 -9.58 -13.74
CA PRO A 91 9.24 -8.68 -14.22
C PRO A 91 8.96 -8.94 -15.71
N VAL A 92 7.71 -8.73 -16.12
CA VAL A 92 7.32 -8.90 -17.53
C VAL A 92 7.84 -7.73 -18.35
N VAL A 93 8.61 -8.05 -19.38
CA VAL A 93 9.23 -7.12 -20.31
C VAL A 93 8.50 -7.21 -21.66
N ASP A 94 8.39 -6.11 -22.39
CA ASP A 94 7.84 -6.07 -23.74
C ASP A 94 8.88 -6.46 -24.81
N GLY A 95 8.45 -6.53 -26.08
CA GLY A 95 9.34 -6.88 -27.19
C GLY A 95 10.49 -5.89 -27.44
N ARG A 96 10.51 -4.74 -26.74
CA ARG A 96 11.57 -3.73 -26.81
C ARG A 96 12.50 -3.78 -25.59
N GLY A 97 12.37 -4.77 -24.73
CA GLY A 97 13.18 -4.86 -23.52
C GLY A 97 12.74 -3.91 -22.40
N ARG A 98 11.56 -3.27 -22.50
CA ARG A 98 11.04 -2.33 -21.49
C ARG A 98 10.02 -3.00 -20.56
N LEU A 99 9.90 -2.52 -19.33
CA LEU A 99 8.91 -3.02 -18.39
C LEU A 99 7.49 -2.82 -18.92
N ALA A 100 6.80 -3.93 -19.20
CA ALA A 100 5.40 -3.93 -19.59
C ALA A 100 4.51 -3.64 -18.37
N TRP A 101 4.43 -2.37 -17.97
CA TRP A 101 3.78 -1.92 -16.72
C TRP A 101 2.35 -2.47 -16.55
N TRP A 102 1.58 -2.57 -17.63
CA TRP A 102 0.20 -3.07 -17.64
C TRP A 102 0.09 -4.60 -17.49
N ARG A 103 1.20 -5.35 -17.68
CA ARG A 103 1.28 -6.80 -17.44
C ARG A 103 1.87 -7.15 -16.08
N ASN A 104 2.53 -6.20 -15.42
CA ASN A 104 3.19 -6.43 -14.14
C ASN A 104 2.17 -6.38 -12.99
N ARG A 105 1.68 -7.55 -12.56
CA ARG A 105 0.66 -7.66 -11.51
C ARG A 105 1.11 -7.07 -10.17
N ASP A 106 2.38 -7.19 -9.82
CA ASP A 106 2.91 -6.65 -8.57
C ASP A 106 2.93 -5.11 -8.60
N LEU A 107 3.20 -4.50 -9.76
CA LEU A 107 3.08 -3.06 -9.97
C LEU A 107 1.62 -2.61 -9.89
N LEU A 108 0.72 -3.24 -10.64
CA LEU A 108 -0.71 -2.89 -10.62
C LEU A 108 -1.30 -3.02 -9.21
N ALA A 109 -0.91 -4.06 -8.47
CA ALA A 109 -1.31 -4.27 -7.09
C ALA A 109 -0.73 -3.20 -6.15
N ALA A 110 0.53 -2.76 -6.35
CA ALA A 110 1.15 -1.69 -5.58
C ALA A 110 0.35 -0.37 -5.66
N PHE A 111 -0.16 -0.04 -6.84
CA PHE A 111 -0.99 1.15 -7.07
C PHE A 111 -2.49 0.93 -6.80
N GLY A 112 -2.93 -0.32 -6.58
CA GLY A 112 -4.33 -0.64 -6.28
C GLY A 112 -5.25 -0.64 -7.50
N LEU A 113 -4.69 -0.63 -8.70
CA LEU A 113 -5.42 -0.53 -9.97
C LEU A 113 -6.50 -1.61 -10.15
N PRO A 114 -6.27 -2.91 -9.85
CA PRO A 114 -7.31 -3.93 -9.98
C PRO A 114 -8.52 -3.67 -9.09
N GLN A 115 -8.29 -3.16 -7.89
CA GLN A 115 -9.35 -2.85 -6.94
C GLN A 115 -10.17 -1.64 -7.42
N ILE A 116 -9.51 -0.56 -7.83
CA ILE A 116 -10.19 0.65 -8.32
C ILE A 116 -10.99 0.33 -9.59
N ALA A 117 -10.41 -0.43 -10.52
CA ALA A 117 -11.10 -0.85 -11.74
C ALA A 117 -12.34 -1.69 -11.45
N ALA A 118 -12.24 -2.69 -10.56
CA ALA A 118 -13.39 -3.51 -10.17
C ALA A 118 -14.53 -2.68 -9.57
N TRP A 119 -14.21 -1.73 -8.69
CA TRP A 119 -15.20 -0.80 -8.13
C TRP A 119 -15.84 0.08 -9.20
N THR A 120 -15.03 0.60 -10.13
CA THR A 120 -15.52 1.46 -11.22
C THR A 120 -16.50 0.74 -12.13
N VAL A 121 -16.20 -0.52 -12.49
CA VAL A 121 -17.10 -1.36 -13.31
C VAL A 121 -18.39 -1.66 -12.55
N PHE A 122 -18.28 -2.02 -11.26
CA PHE A 122 -19.45 -2.30 -10.44
C PHE A 122 -20.38 -1.08 -10.31
N THR A 123 -19.83 0.11 -10.03
CA THR A 123 -20.64 1.33 -9.96
C THR A 123 -21.25 1.69 -11.31
N ALA A 124 -20.56 1.41 -12.42
CA ALA A 124 -21.09 1.73 -13.75
C ALA A 124 -22.29 0.85 -14.09
N LEU A 125 -22.20 -0.46 -13.80
CA LEU A 125 -23.30 -1.40 -13.99
C LEU A 125 -24.50 -1.06 -13.09
N ALA A 126 -24.26 -0.73 -11.82
CA ALA A 126 -25.32 -0.32 -10.90
C ALA A 126 -26.02 0.97 -11.36
N GLY A 127 -25.26 1.98 -11.82
CA GLY A 127 -25.81 3.22 -12.35
C GLY A 127 -26.63 3.01 -13.61
N PHE A 128 -26.12 2.19 -14.55
CA PHE A 128 -26.82 1.85 -15.78
C PHE A 128 -28.15 1.12 -15.51
N ALA A 129 -28.14 0.11 -14.62
CA ALA A 129 -29.35 -0.60 -14.23
C ALA A 129 -30.37 0.31 -13.50
N GLY A 130 -29.89 1.27 -12.70
CA GLY A 130 -30.74 2.27 -12.04
C GLY A 130 -31.40 3.24 -13.01
N VAL A 131 -30.68 3.70 -14.04
CA VAL A 131 -31.24 4.55 -15.11
C VAL A 131 -32.25 3.77 -15.94
N LEU A 132 -31.97 2.50 -16.25
CA LEU A 132 -32.86 1.59 -16.99
C LEU A 132 -34.07 1.08 -16.18
N HIS A 133 -34.43 1.73 -15.08
CA HIS A 133 -35.63 1.46 -14.28
C HIS A 133 -35.68 0.12 -13.52
N ILE A 134 -34.68 -0.76 -13.66
CA ILE A 134 -34.60 -2.03 -12.90
C ILE A 134 -34.60 -1.75 -11.38
N PHE A 135 -34.03 -0.62 -10.97
CA PHE A 135 -34.00 -0.16 -9.57
C PHE A 135 -34.82 1.12 -9.30
N GLY A 136 -35.89 1.37 -10.07
CA GLY A 136 -37.03 2.17 -9.59
C GLY A 136 -36.82 3.66 -9.28
N GLY A 137 -35.76 4.30 -9.77
CA GLY A 137 -35.59 5.75 -9.58
C GLY A 137 -34.42 6.36 -10.35
N VAL A 138 -34.74 7.22 -11.32
CA VAL A 138 -33.80 7.96 -12.19
C VAL A 138 -32.73 8.72 -11.37
N THR A 139 -33.11 9.30 -10.24
CA THR A 139 -32.22 10.08 -9.36
C THR A 139 -31.07 9.26 -8.77
N HIS A 140 -31.29 7.98 -8.49
CA HIS A 140 -30.28 7.10 -7.88
C HIS A 140 -29.30 6.54 -8.93
N GLY A 141 -29.76 6.29 -10.15
CA GLY A 141 -28.89 5.86 -11.26
C GLY A 141 -27.79 6.88 -11.58
N TYR A 142 -28.13 8.18 -11.54
CA TYR A 142 -27.16 9.25 -11.75
C TYR A 142 -26.05 9.30 -10.69
N PHE A 143 -26.35 9.01 -9.42
CA PHE A 143 -25.33 8.98 -8.36
C PHE A 143 -24.23 7.95 -8.65
N PHE A 144 -24.62 6.72 -8.98
CA PHE A 144 -23.66 5.65 -9.32
C PHE A 144 -22.90 5.94 -10.61
N LEU A 145 -23.54 6.62 -11.57
CA LEU A 145 -22.88 7.07 -12.80
C LEU A 145 -21.79 8.11 -12.49
N VAL A 146 -22.08 9.10 -11.64
CA VAL A 146 -21.09 10.08 -11.17
C VAL A 146 -19.94 9.39 -10.41
N CYS A 147 -20.24 8.43 -9.52
CA CYS A 147 -19.21 7.64 -8.86
C CYS A 147 -18.30 6.89 -9.84
N SER A 148 -18.86 6.40 -10.95
CA SER A 148 -18.11 5.69 -11.98
C SER A 148 -17.15 6.60 -12.75
N VAL A 149 -17.59 7.82 -13.06
CA VAL A 149 -16.70 8.85 -13.66
C VAL A 149 -15.55 9.15 -12.70
N GLY A 150 -15.83 9.33 -11.41
CA GLY A 150 -14.79 9.51 -10.39
C GLY A 150 -13.81 8.33 -10.31
N GLY A 151 -14.32 7.09 -10.35
CA GLY A 151 -13.53 5.87 -10.41
C GLY A 151 -12.61 5.83 -11.64
N LEU A 152 -13.13 6.19 -12.82
CA LEU A 152 -12.36 6.24 -14.06
C LEU A 152 -11.22 7.26 -14.00
N VAL A 153 -11.47 8.45 -13.43
CA VAL A 153 -10.43 9.46 -13.20
C VAL A 153 -9.35 8.91 -12.27
N ALA A 154 -9.73 8.23 -11.19
CA ALA A 154 -8.77 7.60 -10.27
C ALA A 154 -7.94 6.51 -10.96
N VAL A 155 -8.55 5.64 -11.78
CA VAL A 155 -7.83 4.64 -12.59
C VAL A 155 -6.83 5.32 -13.54
N ALA A 156 -7.23 6.39 -14.21
CA ALA A 156 -6.36 7.12 -15.13
C ALA A 156 -5.16 7.74 -14.41
N MET A 157 -5.38 8.37 -13.24
CA MET A 157 -4.30 8.95 -12.43
C MET A 157 -3.33 7.88 -11.94
N GLU A 158 -3.82 6.80 -11.33
CA GLU A 158 -2.99 5.72 -10.80
C GLU A 158 -2.25 4.98 -11.93
N SER A 159 -2.84 4.86 -13.12
CA SER A 159 -2.19 4.28 -14.29
C SER A 159 -1.05 5.17 -14.80
N ARG A 160 -1.21 6.49 -14.78
CA ARG A 160 -0.15 7.44 -15.12
C ARG A 160 1.02 7.34 -14.12
N LEU A 161 0.73 7.23 -12.83
CA LEU A 161 1.75 7.02 -11.80
C LEU A 161 2.48 5.69 -11.98
N ALA A 162 1.75 4.59 -12.15
CA ALA A 162 2.34 3.27 -12.37
C ALA A 162 3.25 3.24 -13.61
N ARG A 163 2.81 3.86 -14.70
CA ARG A 163 3.62 4.00 -15.93
C ARG A 163 4.86 4.85 -15.69
N GLY A 164 4.74 5.96 -14.96
CA GLY A 164 5.88 6.81 -14.61
C GLY A 164 6.93 6.05 -13.79
N VAL A 165 6.49 5.31 -12.77
CA VAL A 165 7.39 4.49 -11.92
C VAL A 165 8.01 3.34 -12.70
N ALA A 166 7.28 2.69 -13.62
CA ALA A 166 7.86 1.70 -14.52
C ALA A 166 8.94 2.33 -15.43
N GLY A 167 8.70 3.53 -15.96
CA GLY A 167 9.70 4.27 -16.74
C GLY A 167 10.96 4.61 -15.93
N VAL A 168 10.80 4.94 -14.63
CA VAL A 168 11.96 5.13 -13.73
C VAL A 168 12.69 3.82 -13.48
N ALA A 169 11.96 2.72 -13.33
CA ALA A 169 12.55 1.40 -13.19
C ALA A 169 13.31 0.95 -14.46
N ASP A 170 12.97 1.46 -15.63
CA ASP A 170 13.69 1.23 -16.90
C ASP A 170 14.88 2.18 -17.12
N SER A 171 15.14 3.12 -16.20
CA SER A 171 16.25 4.07 -16.35
C SER A 171 17.61 3.36 -16.38
N GLU A 172 18.48 3.76 -17.30
CA GLU A 172 19.87 3.27 -17.40
C GLU A 172 20.74 3.74 -16.22
N GLN A 173 20.29 4.76 -15.49
CA GLN A 173 21.01 5.29 -14.34
C GLN A 173 20.83 4.36 -13.14
N VAL A 174 21.78 3.45 -13.01
CA VAL A 174 21.89 2.51 -11.90
C VAL A 174 22.93 3.01 -10.92
N ARG A 175 22.58 3.03 -9.63
CA ARG A 175 23.55 3.25 -8.55
C ARG A 175 23.42 2.13 -7.51
N PRO A 176 24.51 1.41 -7.21
CA PRO A 176 24.47 0.42 -6.15
C PRO A 176 24.29 1.11 -4.79
N MET A 177 23.33 0.63 -4.02
CA MET A 177 23.04 1.09 -2.67
C MET A 177 22.95 -0.11 -1.73
N ARG A 178 23.55 0.03 -0.55
CA ARG A 178 23.28 -0.88 0.57
C ARG A 178 21.92 -0.54 1.14
N TRP A 179 21.15 -1.55 1.50
CA TRP A 179 19.82 -1.35 2.04
C TRP A 179 19.56 -2.20 3.27
N LEU A 180 18.77 -1.63 4.20
CA LEU A 180 18.28 -2.28 5.40
C LEU A 180 16.74 -2.23 5.39
N LEU A 181 16.09 -3.34 5.70
CA LEU A 181 14.64 -3.44 5.76
C LEU A 181 14.16 -3.30 7.22
N LEU A 182 13.54 -2.16 7.53
CA LEU A 182 12.92 -1.90 8.82
C LEU A 182 11.41 -2.01 8.71
N ARG A 183 10.80 -2.85 9.56
CA ARG A 183 9.34 -2.93 9.66
C ARG A 183 8.85 -2.07 10.81
N GLU A 184 7.78 -1.32 10.55
CA GLU A 184 7.13 -0.52 11.56
C GLU A 184 6.49 -1.44 12.62
N PRO A 185 6.84 -1.30 13.91
CA PRO A 185 6.46 -2.26 14.95
C PRO A 185 4.94 -2.38 15.13
N ASP A 186 4.23 -1.25 15.10
CA ASP A 186 2.75 -1.22 15.22
C ASP A 186 2.06 -1.12 13.86
N GLY A 187 2.84 -0.70 12.86
CA GLY A 187 2.41 -0.26 11.55
C GLY A 187 2.34 -1.37 10.51
N GLY A 188 3.19 -2.39 10.65
CA GLY A 188 3.41 -3.42 9.64
C GLY A 188 3.78 -2.86 8.26
N GLU A 189 3.94 -1.53 8.12
CA GLU A 189 4.53 -0.91 6.96
C GLU A 189 6.01 -1.26 6.96
N ALA A 190 6.62 -1.24 5.78
CA ALA A 190 8.02 -1.55 5.62
C ALA A 190 8.74 -0.39 4.96
N TYR A 191 9.88 -0.07 5.54
CA TYR A 191 10.75 0.98 5.10
C TYR A 191 12.10 0.36 4.75
N MET A 192 12.66 0.83 3.64
CA MET A 192 14.00 0.50 3.22
C MET A 192 14.87 1.72 3.50
N VAL A 193 15.90 1.53 4.33
CA VAL A 193 16.92 2.55 4.59
C VAL A 193 18.06 2.29 3.62
N LEU A 194 18.37 3.26 2.76
CA LEU A 194 19.40 3.16 1.73
C LEU A 194 20.64 3.95 2.13
N TYR A 195 21.80 3.36 1.87
CA TYR A 195 23.13 3.93 2.05
C TYR A 195 23.93 3.79 0.76
N PRO A 196 24.79 4.76 0.42
CA PRO A 196 25.76 4.59 -0.67
C PRO A 196 26.57 3.31 -0.49
N ALA A 197 26.71 2.50 -1.56
CA ALA A 197 27.51 1.28 -1.48
C ALA A 197 29.01 1.57 -1.30
N ASP A 198 29.51 2.66 -1.89
CA ASP A 198 30.92 3.03 -1.96
C ASP A 198 31.38 3.95 -0.81
N GLY A 199 30.51 4.21 0.17
CA GLY A 199 30.78 5.15 1.27
C GLY A 199 30.63 4.51 2.65
N ASP A 200 31.16 5.19 3.66
CA ASP A 200 30.87 4.87 5.05
C ASP A 200 29.38 5.14 5.33
N PRO A 201 28.59 4.10 5.66
CA PRO A 201 27.16 4.26 5.92
C PRO A 201 26.86 5.14 7.13
N ASP A 202 27.82 5.35 8.04
CA ASP A 202 27.65 6.21 9.21
C ASP A 202 28.00 7.68 8.93
N GLN A 203 28.61 7.99 7.78
CA GLN A 203 28.94 9.37 7.36
C GLN A 203 27.94 9.96 6.38
N ALA A 204 27.29 9.14 5.55
CA ALA A 204 26.32 9.61 4.57
C ALA A 204 24.90 9.66 5.17
N PRO A 205 24.11 10.71 4.88
CA PRO A 205 22.73 10.79 5.38
C PRO A 205 21.88 9.64 4.81
N PRO A 206 21.24 8.82 5.66
CA PRO A 206 20.46 7.69 5.20
C PRO A 206 19.23 8.17 4.41
N MET A 207 18.90 7.47 3.33
CA MET A 207 17.67 7.72 2.60
C MET A 207 16.58 6.75 3.02
N LEU A 208 15.39 7.25 3.31
CA LEU A 208 14.25 6.41 3.69
C LEU A 208 13.27 6.26 2.54
N LEU A 209 12.95 5.01 2.23
CA LEU A 209 12.05 4.65 1.15
C LEU A 209 10.93 3.77 1.68
N ARG A 210 9.68 4.16 1.44
CA ARG A 210 8.52 3.37 1.87
C ARG A 210 8.09 2.40 0.77
N LEU A 211 7.99 1.11 1.13
CA LEU A 211 7.53 0.09 0.20
C LEU A 211 6.02 0.22 -0.04
N ALA A 212 5.57 -0.03 -1.27
CA ALA A 212 4.17 0.14 -1.63
C ALA A 212 3.25 -0.89 -0.96
N LYS A 213 3.75 -2.12 -0.69
CA LYS A 213 2.98 -3.18 -0.04
C LYS A 213 3.80 -3.97 0.98
N LYS A 214 3.15 -4.28 2.11
CA LYS A 214 3.66 -5.18 3.16
C LYS A 214 4.07 -6.56 2.62
N ARG A 215 3.38 -7.07 1.59
CA ARG A 215 3.69 -8.37 0.98
C ARG A 215 5.07 -8.39 0.31
N GLN A 216 5.52 -7.26 -0.24
CA GLN A 216 6.86 -7.16 -0.84
C GLN A 216 7.94 -7.30 0.24
N ALA A 217 7.76 -6.64 1.38
CA ALA A 217 8.67 -6.73 2.53
C ALA A 217 8.82 -8.15 3.11
N ARG A 218 7.82 -9.03 2.92
CA ARG A 218 7.88 -10.43 3.36
C ARG A 218 8.71 -11.35 2.47
N ARG A 219 9.13 -10.87 1.32
CA ARG A 219 9.95 -11.62 0.35
C ARG A 219 11.41 -11.18 0.34
N LEU A 220 11.74 -10.10 1.04
CA LEU A 220 13.06 -9.50 1.04
C LEU A 220 13.82 -9.93 2.30
N PRO A 221 15.15 -10.13 2.20
CA PRO A 221 15.99 -10.31 3.39
C PRO A 221 16.02 -9.05 4.26
N SER A 222 16.65 -9.14 5.43
CA SER A 222 16.83 -8.02 6.36
C SER A 222 17.71 -6.90 5.80
N ALA A 223 18.68 -7.26 4.95
CA ALA A 223 19.63 -6.36 4.36
C ALA A 223 20.16 -6.91 3.04
N GLY A 224 20.76 -6.04 2.23
CA GLY A 224 21.45 -6.45 1.01
C GLY A 224 22.00 -5.27 0.22
N VAL A 225 22.33 -5.53 -1.03
CA VAL A 225 22.68 -4.52 -2.03
C VAL A 225 21.57 -4.48 -3.08
N ALA A 226 21.23 -3.29 -3.55
CA ALA A 226 20.24 -3.08 -4.59
C ALA A 226 20.78 -2.10 -5.64
N ASP A 227 20.42 -2.36 -6.87
CA ASP A 227 20.64 -1.44 -7.98
C ASP A 227 19.49 -0.43 -7.98
N VAL A 228 19.75 0.75 -7.45
CA VAL A 228 18.72 1.79 -7.34
C VAL A 228 18.69 2.61 -8.62
N ARG A 229 17.49 2.68 -9.22
CA ARG A 229 17.22 3.47 -10.43
C ARG A 229 16.39 4.71 -10.10
N GLY A 230 16.66 5.81 -10.80
CA GLY A 230 15.90 7.07 -10.70
C GLY A 230 16.48 8.16 -9.80
N LEU A 231 17.75 8.08 -9.43
CA LEU A 231 18.37 8.96 -8.42
C LEU A 231 18.54 10.44 -8.83
N LEU A 232 18.42 10.79 -10.12
CA LEU A 232 18.82 12.10 -10.63
C LEU A 232 17.78 13.23 -10.54
N ARG A 233 16.59 13.04 -9.95
CA ARG A 233 15.68 14.18 -9.72
C ARG A 233 15.27 14.30 -8.24
N PRO A 234 15.31 15.52 -7.66
CA PRO A 234 15.11 15.78 -6.22
C PRO A 234 13.70 15.50 -5.69
N ARG A 235 12.79 14.98 -6.52
CA ARG A 235 11.44 14.52 -6.14
C ARG A 235 11.07 13.17 -6.75
N THR A 236 12.06 12.37 -7.17
CA THR A 236 11.78 11.13 -7.89
C THR A 236 11.48 9.99 -6.93
N VAL A 237 10.53 9.16 -7.34
CA VAL A 237 10.33 7.83 -6.79
C VAL A 237 11.56 6.99 -7.14
N LEU A 238 12.25 6.44 -6.14
CA LEU A 238 13.35 5.51 -6.38
C LEU A 238 12.83 4.09 -6.52
N VAL A 239 13.35 3.34 -7.48
CA VAL A 239 13.01 1.92 -7.66
C VAL A 239 14.27 1.07 -7.43
N PRO A 240 14.38 0.41 -6.28
CA PRO A 240 15.44 -0.57 -6.04
C PRO A 240 15.17 -1.82 -6.87
N TRP A 241 16.20 -2.29 -7.57
CA TRP A 241 16.24 -3.62 -8.16
C TRP A 241 17.01 -4.54 -7.23
N ILE A 242 16.32 -5.56 -6.74
CA ILE A 242 16.90 -6.58 -5.88
C ILE A 242 16.70 -7.89 -6.62
N ASP A 243 17.78 -8.65 -6.79
CA ASP A 243 17.66 -10.01 -7.29
C ASP A 243 17.02 -10.12 -8.70
N GLY A 244 17.23 -9.10 -9.54
CA GLY A 244 16.66 -8.99 -10.89
C GLY A 244 15.18 -8.58 -10.93
N SER A 245 14.61 -8.16 -9.80
CA SER A 245 13.21 -7.73 -9.70
C SER A 245 13.07 -6.32 -9.09
N PRO A 246 12.19 -5.47 -9.64
CA PRO A 246 11.93 -4.15 -9.09
C PRO A 246 11.09 -4.23 -7.81
N VAL A 247 11.48 -3.43 -6.82
CA VAL A 247 10.73 -3.21 -5.60
C VAL A 247 9.93 -1.92 -5.72
N TRP A 248 8.61 -2.05 -5.84
CA TRP A 248 7.72 -0.90 -6.01
C TRP A 248 7.58 -0.05 -4.75
N THR A 249 7.70 1.26 -4.93
CA THR A 249 7.61 2.28 -3.90
C THR A 249 6.51 3.26 -4.30
N ARG A 250 5.77 3.77 -3.31
CA ARG A 250 4.63 4.66 -3.57
C ARG A 250 4.96 6.11 -3.24
N ASP A 251 5.84 6.31 -2.28
CA ASP A 251 6.20 7.62 -1.76
C ASP A 251 7.58 8.03 -2.29
N PRO A 252 7.82 9.33 -2.53
CA PRO A 252 9.14 9.83 -2.89
C PRO A 252 10.15 9.50 -1.78
N VAL A 253 11.41 9.32 -2.18
CA VAL A 253 12.50 9.12 -1.22
C VAL A 253 12.57 10.32 -0.27
N THR A 254 12.72 10.04 1.02
CA THR A 254 12.93 11.08 2.03
C THR A 254 14.37 10.98 2.49
N ALA A 255 15.19 11.98 2.17
CA ALA A 255 16.50 12.11 2.80
C ALA A 255 16.30 12.37 4.29
N LEU A 256 17.00 11.62 5.15
CA LEU A 256 16.95 11.82 6.59
C LEU A 256 18.17 12.60 7.04
N ASP A 257 17.93 13.61 7.85
CA ASP A 257 18.98 14.39 8.51
C ASP A 257 19.05 14.01 9.98
N LEU A 258 20.10 13.26 10.34
CA LEU A 258 20.30 12.79 11.71
C LEU A 258 20.62 13.93 12.70
N THR A 259 20.91 15.15 12.22
CA THR A 259 21.03 16.31 13.10
C THR A 259 19.66 16.79 13.60
N THR A 260 18.60 16.49 12.83
CA THR A 260 17.24 16.90 13.16
C THR A 260 16.57 15.88 14.09
N GLU A 261 16.02 16.36 15.21
CA GLU A 261 15.31 15.54 16.19
C GLU A 261 14.15 14.73 15.58
N ARG A 262 13.41 15.34 14.64
CA ARG A 262 12.30 14.70 13.93
C ARG A 262 12.72 13.41 13.22
N ASP A 263 13.86 13.42 12.55
CA ASP A 263 14.35 12.28 11.76
C ASP A 263 15.00 11.22 12.65
N ARG A 264 15.73 11.64 13.69
CA ARG A 264 16.17 10.74 14.77
C ARG A 264 15.00 10.03 15.44
N ALA A 265 13.93 10.75 15.77
CA ALA A 265 12.72 10.16 16.33
C ALA A 265 12.05 9.18 15.36
N ARG A 266 12.15 9.42 14.05
CA ARG A 266 11.59 8.51 13.03
C ARG A 266 12.36 7.20 13.00
N LEU A 267 13.69 7.25 12.97
CA LEU A 267 14.54 6.07 12.96
C LEU A 267 14.52 5.33 14.30
N THR A 268 14.47 6.05 15.41
CA THR A 268 14.29 5.47 16.75
C THR A 268 13.03 4.63 16.82
N TYR A 269 11.91 5.17 16.30
CA TYR A 269 10.66 4.42 16.23
C TYR A 269 10.75 3.17 15.35
N LEU A 270 11.44 3.27 14.20
CA LEU A 270 11.63 2.14 13.27
C LEU A 270 12.63 1.09 13.79
N LYS A 271 13.65 1.49 14.56
CA LYS A 271 14.57 0.59 15.28
C LYS A 271 13.79 -0.28 16.26
N GLY A 272 12.69 0.25 16.79
CA GLY A 272 11.89 -0.39 17.83
C GLY A 272 12.60 -0.38 19.18
N SER A 273 11.89 -0.72 20.25
CA SER A 273 12.55 -1.02 21.52
C SER A 273 13.37 -2.29 21.35
N GLU A 274 14.62 -2.30 21.79
CA GLU A 274 15.28 -3.56 22.14
C GLU A 274 14.35 -4.24 23.14
N ALA A 275 13.85 -5.43 22.78
CA ALA A 275 13.07 -6.20 23.72
C ALA A 275 13.99 -6.43 24.91
N ASP A 276 13.68 -5.80 26.04
CA ASP A 276 14.24 -6.14 27.33
C ASP A 276 14.18 -7.66 27.44
N GLY A 277 15.35 -8.30 27.52
CA GLY A 277 15.48 -9.71 27.86
C GLY A 277 15.04 -9.96 29.30
N ARG A 278 13.77 -9.73 29.61
CA ARG A 278 13.15 -10.06 30.90
C ARG A 278 12.13 -11.17 30.70
N GLY A 279 12.63 -12.39 30.91
CA GLY A 279 12.01 -13.41 31.74
C GLY A 279 10.57 -13.79 31.38
N THR A 280 10.43 -14.77 30.50
CA THR A 280 9.41 -15.80 30.68
C THR A 280 10.11 -17.08 31.10
N THR A 281 10.47 -17.13 32.39
CA THR A 281 10.54 -18.38 33.13
C THR A 281 9.26 -18.46 33.96
N SER A 282 8.32 -19.27 33.48
CA SER A 282 7.28 -19.89 34.31
C SER A 282 7.54 -21.37 34.32
#